data_AF-A0A7S4RXK3-F1
#
_entry.id   AF-A0A7S4RXK3-F1
#
_cell.length_a   1.000
_cell.length_b   1.000
_cell.length_c   1.000
_cell.angle_alpha   90.00
_cell.angle_beta   90.00
_cell.angle_gamma   90.00
#
_symmetry.space_group_name_H-M   'P 1'
#
loop_
_entity.id
_entity.type
_entity.pdbx_description
1 polymer ?
#
loop_
_entity_poly.entity_id
_entity_poly.type
_entity_poly.pdbx_seq_one_letter_code
_entity_poly.pdbx_strand_id
1 'polypeptide(L)'
;HVSSMYFTLDLSLHFFETLTIHYRDMQDAKYPVDLGNWKKLSPLGEKLVDINIAAGECRSSIEEENSEWKTFRDMEQKEFASLYTGTKSCALPGHWIQLKAEDGEPTKISTVK
;
A
#
# COMPACT_ATOMS: atom_id res chain seq x y z
N HIS A 1 -19.04 -11.59 -11.13
CA HIS A 1 -17.85 -12.16 -10.48
C HIS A 1 -16.66 -12.44 -11.40
N VAL A 2 -16.84 -12.73 -12.69
CA VAL A 2 -15.70 -13.03 -13.59
C VAL A 2 -14.82 -11.78 -13.90
N SER A 3 -15.41 -10.57 -13.87
CA SER A 3 -14.68 -9.32 -14.19
C SER A 3 -13.63 -8.91 -13.16
N SER A 4 -13.79 -9.27 -11.89
CA SER A 4 -12.86 -8.91 -10.81
C SER A 4 -11.58 -9.76 -10.86
N MET A 5 -11.67 -11.01 -11.33
CA MET A 5 -10.55 -11.93 -11.43
C MET A 5 -9.61 -11.60 -12.60
N TYR A 6 -10.16 -11.12 -13.73
CA TYR A 6 -9.33 -10.63 -14.85
C TYR A 6 -8.63 -9.31 -14.53
N PHE A 7 -9.29 -8.42 -13.78
CA PHE A 7 -8.70 -7.15 -13.34
C PHE A 7 -7.51 -7.35 -12.38
N THR A 8 -7.60 -8.31 -11.46
CA THR A 8 -6.52 -8.65 -10.53
C THR A 8 -5.32 -9.30 -11.24
N LEU A 9 -5.57 -10.18 -12.22
CA LEU A 9 -4.49 -10.76 -13.03
C LEU A 9 -3.75 -9.71 -13.86
N ASP A 10 -4.47 -8.78 -14.50
CA ASP A 10 -3.88 -7.73 -15.33
C ASP A 10 -3.07 -6.73 -14.49
N LEU A 11 -3.60 -6.33 -13.32
CA LEU A 11 -2.87 -5.52 -12.35
C LEU A 11 -1.61 -6.21 -11.84
N SER A 12 -1.69 -7.50 -11.50
CA SER A 12 -0.52 -8.25 -11.01
C SER A 12 0.61 -8.31 -12.05
N LEU A 13 0.27 -8.47 -13.34
CA LEU A 13 1.24 -8.51 -14.42
C LEU A 13 1.89 -7.12 -14.62
N HIS A 14 1.08 -6.06 -14.61
CA HIS A 14 1.56 -4.68 -14.73
C HIS A 14 2.48 -4.28 -13.55
N PHE A 15 2.13 -4.66 -12.32
CA PHE A 15 2.99 -4.42 -11.16
C PHE A 15 4.29 -5.22 -11.24
N PHE A 16 4.25 -6.45 -11.74
CA PHE A 16 5.45 -7.27 -11.93
C PHE A 16 6.43 -6.63 -12.94
N GLU A 17 5.93 -6.14 -14.07
CA GLU A 17 6.74 -5.45 -15.08
C GLU A 17 7.30 -4.12 -14.58
N THR A 18 6.52 -3.36 -13.82
CA THR A 18 6.97 -2.07 -13.26
C THR A 18 8.04 -2.28 -12.18
N LEU A 19 7.84 -3.27 -11.31
CA LEU A 19 8.82 -3.64 -10.29
C LEU A 19 10.13 -4.13 -10.90
N THR A 20 10.07 -4.79 -12.07
CA THR A 20 11.25 -5.25 -12.79
C THR A 20 12.21 -4.11 -13.16
N ILE A 21 11.68 -2.98 -13.65
CA ILE A 21 12.50 -1.78 -13.96
C ILE A 21 13.10 -1.22 -12.68
N HIS A 22 12.29 -1.09 -11.62
CA HIS A 22 12.76 -0.62 -10.33
C HIS A 22 13.83 -1.53 -9.72
N TYR A 23 13.77 -2.85 -9.92
CA TYR A 23 14.79 -3.77 -9.41
C TYR A 23 16.15 -3.59 -10.08
N ARG A 24 16.17 -3.34 -11.39
CA ARG A 24 17.42 -2.99 -12.07
C ARG A 24 18.05 -1.77 -11.40
N ASP A 25 17.27 -0.71 -11.23
CA ASP A 25 17.76 0.55 -10.67
C ASP A 25 18.15 0.41 -9.18
N MET A 26 17.43 -0.41 -8.41
CA MET A 26 17.77 -0.74 -7.02
C MET A 26 19.08 -1.52 -6.90
N GLN A 27 19.33 -2.46 -7.80
CA GLN A 27 20.59 -3.21 -7.85
C GLN A 27 21.76 -2.30 -8.23
N ASP A 28 21.58 -1.45 -9.25
CA ASP A 28 22.57 -0.46 -9.66
C ASP A 28 22.89 0.54 -8.53
N ALA A 29 21.86 0.94 -7.76
CA ALA A 29 21.99 1.81 -6.60
C ALA A 29 22.53 1.11 -5.33
N LYS A 30 22.80 -0.21 -5.37
CA LYS A 30 23.18 -1.02 -4.20
C LYS A 30 22.20 -0.87 -3.04
N TYR A 31 20.91 -0.82 -3.34
CA TYR A 31 19.87 -0.70 -2.33
C TYR A 31 19.94 -1.90 -1.37
N PRO A 32 19.87 -1.70 -0.04
CA PRO A 32 20.16 -2.75 0.93
C PRO A 32 19.08 -3.83 1.04
N VAL A 33 17.99 -3.71 0.28
CA VAL A 33 16.82 -4.59 0.36
C VAL A 33 16.77 -5.45 -0.89
N ASP A 34 16.83 -6.77 -0.70
CA ASP A 34 16.64 -7.74 -1.76
C ASP A 34 15.17 -8.11 -1.94
N LEU A 35 14.57 -7.51 -2.96
CA LEU A 35 13.21 -7.82 -3.38
C LEU A 35 13.17 -8.84 -4.54
N GLY A 36 14.34 -9.36 -4.93
CA GLY A 36 14.53 -10.30 -6.03
C GLY A 36 15.14 -9.66 -7.28
N ASN A 37 14.74 -10.16 -8.44
CA ASN A 37 15.18 -9.67 -9.73
C ASN A 37 14.04 -9.72 -10.76
N TRP A 38 14.33 -9.21 -11.95
CA TRP A 38 13.37 -9.12 -13.06
C TRP A 38 12.72 -10.45 -13.49
N LYS A 39 13.34 -11.60 -13.22
CA LYS A 39 12.76 -12.93 -13.53
C LYS A 39 11.96 -13.51 -12.37
N LYS A 40 12.35 -13.18 -11.13
CA LYS A 40 11.82 -13.83 -9.94
C LYS A 40 11.91 -12.90 -8.73
N LEU A 41 10.77 -12.70 -8.09
CA LEU A 41 10.66 -12.00 -6.82
C LEU A 41 11.24 -12.81 -5.67
N SER A 42 11.79 -12.11 -4.67
CA SER A 42 12.04 -12.70 -3.35
C SER A 42 10.71 -12.79 -2.57
N PRO A 43 10.64 -13.55 -1.46
CA PRO A 43 9.45 -13.54 -0.61
C PRO A 43 9.04 -12.15 -0.10
N LEU A 44 10.00 -11.22 -0.01
CA LEU A 44 9.73 -9.83 0.36
C LEU A 44 9.14 -9.04 -0.82
N GLY A 45 9.62 -9.29 -2.03
CA GLY A 45 9.07 -8.73 -3.27
C GLY A 45 7.64 -9.22 -3.55
N GLU A 46 7.34 -10.50 -3.31
CA GLU A 46 5.98 -11.05 -3.42
C GLU A 46 5.01 -10.32 -2.47
N LYS A 47 5.39 -10.15 -1.19
CA LYS A 47 4.58 -9.39 -0.23
C LYS A 47 4.38 -7.93 -0.63
N LEU A 48 5.39 -7.31 -1.25
CA LEU A 48 5.26 -5.94 -1.74
C LEU A 48 4.23 -5.86 -2.88
N VAL A 49 4.19 -6.85 -3.77
CA VAL A 49 3.15 -6.96 -4.80
C VAL A 49 1.77 -7.09 -4.16
N ASP A 50 1.62 -7.98 -3.17
CA ASP A 50 0.35 -8.18 -2.46
C ASP A 50 -0.17 -6.86 -1.86
N ILE A 51 0.70 -6.11 -1.17
CA ILE A 51 0.36 -4.79 -0.60
C ILE A 51 -0.08 -3.80 -1.69
N ASN A 52 0.58 -3.79 -2.85
CA ASN A 52 0.23 -2.88 -3.94
C ASN A 52 -1.11 -3.23 -4.60
N ILE A 53 -1.38 -4.52 -4.82
CA ILE A 53 -2.67 -5.00 -5.33
C ILE A 53 -3.78 -4.60 -4.36
N ALA A 54 -3.59 -4.92 -3.07
CA ALA A 54 -4.54 -4.61 -2.02
C ALA A 54 -4.80 -3.08 -1.97
N ALA A 55 -3.76 -2.26 -2.01
CA ALA A 55 -3.89 -0.80 -2.07
C ALA A 55 -4.65 -0.30 -3.31
N GLY A 56 -4.46 -0.92 -4.47
CA GLY A 56 -5.21 -0.61 -5.69
C GLY A 56 -6.69 -0.95 -5.56
N GLU A 57 -7.01 -2.12 -5.01
CA GLU A 57 -8.39 -2.55 -4.73
C GLU A 57 -9.08 -1.60 -3.75
N CYS A 58 -8.40 -1.21 -2.66
CA CYS A 58 -8.93 -0.25 -1.71
C CYS A 58 -9.29 1.07 -2.37
N ARG A 59 -8.37 1.65 -3.16
CA ARG A 59 -8.61 2.93 -3.85
C ARG A 59 -9.78 2.85 -4.83
N SER A 60 -9.94 1.70 -5.49
CA SER A 60 -11.00 1.47 -6.47
C SER A 60 -12.35 1.17 -5.81
N SER A 61 -12.35 0.81 -4.52
CA SER A 61 -13.53 0.40 -3.76
C SER A 61 -14.04 1.48 -2.80
N ILE A 62 -13.44 2.68 -2.80
CA ILE A 62 -13.99 3.83 -2.06
C ILE A 62 -15.24 4.28 -2.80
N GLU A 63 -16.42 4.02 -2.23
CA GLU A 63 -17.70 4.50 -2.75
C GLU A 63 -17.71 6.03 -2.86
N GLU A 64 -18.31 6.62 -3.89
CA GLU A 64 -18.26 8.07 -4.13
C GLU A 64 -19.09 8.89 -3.13
N GLU A 65 -20.10 8.31 -2.50
CA GLU A 65 -21.02 9.04 -1.64
C GLU A 65 -20.47 9.18 -0.21
N ASN A 66 -20.33 10.43 0.27
CA ASN A 66 -19.87 10.78 1.63
C ASN A 66 -18.48 10.19 2.01
N SER A 67 -17.58 10.06 1.05
CA SER A 67 -16.27 9.43 1.21
C SER A 67 -15.09 10.37 1.03
N GLU A 68 -15.31 11.68 0.98
CA GLU A 68 -14.27 12.69 0.76
C GLU A 68 -13.16 12.63 1.82
N TRP A 69 -13.52 12.15 3.01
CA TRP A 69 -12.61 11.92 4.11
C TRP A 69 -12.00 10.52 4.15
N LYS A 70 -12.46 9.57 3.33
CA LYS A 70 -11.93 8.20 3.33
C LYS A 70 -10.66 8.13 2.50
N THR A 71 -9.73 7.30 2.94
CA THR A 71 -8.54 6.90 2.20
C THR A 71 -8.50 5.39 2.08
N PHE A 72 -7.59 4.87 1.27
CA PHE A 72 -7.33 3.43 1.20
C PHE A 72 -6.97 2.81 2.56
N ARG A 73 -6.57 3.61 3.56
CA ARG A 73 -6.23 3.16 4.92
C ARG A 73 -7.46 2.90 5.80
N ASP A 74 -8.61 3.43 5.42
CA ASP A 74 -9.87 3.28 6.15
C ASP A 74 -10.63 1.99 5.75
N MET A 75 -10.05 1.23 4.82
CA MET A 75 -10.53 -0.08 4.40
C MET A 75 -9.81 -1.17 5.21
N GLU A 76 -10.52 -2.21 5.65
CA GLU A 76 -9.88 -3.35 6.31
C GLU A 76 -9.09 -4.19 5.29
N GLN A 77 -7.76 -4.08 5.30
CA GLN A 77 -6.89 -4.98 4.56
C GLN A 77 -5.83 -5.60 5.44
N LYS A 78 -5.80 -6.94 5.42
CA LYS A 78 -4.92 -7.78 6.24
C LYS A 78 -3.48 -7.74 5.73
N GLU A 79 -3.33 -7.36 4.47
CA GLU A 79 -2.11 -7.28 3.68
C GLU A 79 -1.27 -6.07 4.10
N PHE A 80 -1.87 -5.03 4.68
CA PHE A 80 -1.15 -3.85 5.16
C PHE A 80 -0.39 -4.15 6.45
N ALA A 81 0.78 -4.76 6.29
CA ALA A 81 1.76 -4.95 7.33
C ALA A 81 3.14 -4.49 6.87
N SER A 82 3.94 -3.99 7.81
CA SER A 82 5.35 -3.69 7.58
C SER A 82 6.07 -4.93 7.04
N LEU A 83 6.77 -4.77 5.91
CA LEU A 83 7.55 -5.84 5.29
C LEU A 83 8.65 -6.39 6.21
N TYR A 84 9.16 -5.58 7.13
CA TYR A 84 10.29 -5.93 8.00
C TYR A 84 9.85 -6.39 9.39
N THR A 85 8.83 -5.75 9.96
CA THR A 85 8.42 -6.00 11.36
C THR A 85 7.14 -6.81 11.45
N GLY A 86 6.39 -6.97 10.35
CA GLY A 86 5.07 -7.57 10.36
C GLY A 86 4.01 -6.75 11.12
N THR A 87 4.37 -5.56 11.59
CA THR A 87 3.45 -4.67 12.30
C THR A 87 2.33 -4.27 11.34
N LYS A 88 1.10 -4.64 11.70
CA LYS A 88 -0.10 -4.30 10.92
C LYS A 88 -0.33 -2.79 10.95
N SER A 89 -0.89 -2.27 9.88
CA SER A 89 -1.45 -0.92 9.87
C SER A 89 -2.59 -0.86 10.88
N CYS A 90 -2.63 0.22 11.66
CA CYS A 90 -3.78 0.55 12.48
C CYS A 90 -4.67 1.55 11.73
N ALA A 91 -5.96 1.54 12.05
CA ALA A 91 -6.86 2.60 11.63
C ALA A 91 -6.40 3.94 12.23
N LEU A 92 -6.64 5.03 11.51
CA LEU A 92 -6.47 6.35 12.09
C LEU A 92 -7.51 6.54 13.22
N PRO A 93 -7.14 7.23 14.30
CA PRO A 93 -8.06 7.53 15.41
C PRO A 93 -9.26 8.42 15.00
N GLY A 94 -9.20 9.06 13.83
CA GLY A 94 -10.31 9.79 13.23
C GLY A 94 -10.08 10.05 11.75
N HIS A 95 -11.04 10.71 11.10
CA HIS A 95 -10.95 11.05 9.68
C HIS A 95 -9.70 11.90 9.42
N TRP A 96 -8.91 11.58 8.40
CA TRP A 96 -7.62 12.26 8.16
C TRP A 96 -7.77 13.79 8.04
N ILE A 97 -8.88 14.26 7.45
CA ILE A 97 -9.18 15.69 7.27
C ILE A 97 -9.53 16.40 8.60
N GLN A 98 -9.91 15.63 9.62
CA GLN A 98 -10.27 16.12 10.95
C GLN A 98 -9.10 16.04 11.93
N LEU A 99 -7.96 15.46 11.52
CA LEU A 99 -6.75 15.38 12.33
C LEU A 99 -6.08 16.76 12.44
N LYS A 100 -6.46 17.53 13.46
CA LYS A 100 -5.84 18.83 13.75
C LYS A 100 -4.70 18.70 14.75
N ALA A 101 -3.57 19.31 14.42
CA ALA A 101 -2.59 19.70 15.42
C ALA A 101 -3.03 21.00 16.10
N GLU A 102 -2.40 21.34 17.23
CA GLU A 102 -2.39 22.73 17.69
C GLU A 102 -1.68 23.60 16.64
N ASP A 103 -2.16 24.83 16.41
CA ASP A 103 -1.76 25.67 15.27
C ASP A 103 -0.24 25.71 15.03
N GLY A 104 0.17 25.33 13.82
CA GLY A 104 1.55 25.37 13.34
C GLY A 104 2.37 24.09 13.55
N GLU A 105 1.89 23.13 14.35
CA GLU A 105 2.57 21.87 14.58
C GLU A 105 2.08 20.75 13.63
N PRO A 106 2.88 19.71 13.36
CA PRO A 106 2.40 18.50 12.72
C PRO A 106 1.42 17.76 13.64
N THR A 107 0.34 17.20 13.09
CA THR A 107 -0.62 16.41 13.87
C THR A 107 0.09 15.19 14.47
N LYS A 108 0.24 15.16 15.80
CA LYS A 108 0.86 14.03 16.50
C LYS A 108 -0.19 12.92 16.64
N ILE A 109 0.13 11.71 16.20
CA ILE A 109 -0.76 10.54 16.38
C ILE A 109 -1.11 10.33 17.86
N SER A 110 -0.20 10.66 18.78
CA SER A 110 -0.42 10.58 20.22
C SER A 110 -1.44 11.58 20.80
N THR A 111 -1.79 12.63 20.05
CA THR A 111 -2.73 13.67 20.51
C THR A 111 -4.15 13.48 19.96
N VAL A 112 -4.35 12.50 19.09
CA VAL A 112 -5.68 12.17 18.56
C VAL A 112 -6.29 11.10 19.46
N LYS A 113 -7.38 11.45 20.14
CA LYS A 113 -8.15 10.58 21.05
C LYS A 113 -9.12 9.69 20.29
#